data_AF-A0A0N0CX51-F1
#
_entry.id   AF-A0A0N0CX51-F1
#
_cell.length_a   1.000
_cell.length_b   1.000
_cell.length_c   1.000
_cell.angle_alpha   90.00
_cell.angle_beta   90.00
_cell.angle_gamma   90.00
#
_symmetry.space_group_name_H-M   'P 1'
#
loop_
_entity.id
_entity.type
_entity.pdbx_description
1 polymer ?
#
loop_
_entity_poly.entity_id
_entity_poly.type
_entity_poly.pdbx_seq_one_letter_code
_entity_poly.pdbx_strand_id
1 'polypeptide(L)'
;MWKKLAIIVMIIIFIDPIYTVGKTVVQQVKTWVNNDDIETMLVSTKDKIIDVTAKLSDKASIETATPIEDVHQAEVAPTAPPIQKPETKLVVTDAKEMADAMYAYYSSFSPKFEIQYKGSTQRIEQIVEEAYNNAIKRDDYVYGHISKHTIRFEYGRNKATIFGEQSYLMTPEQASYVEMNAQEVIAKITDNSMTDVEKVRAVNDYIVANTVYTEHTNSSPHSAYTVLAERGGVCQGYALLAHTMLQKLGIETKYIVGYVGQEGHAWNLVKLDGEWYHLDTTWNDPVPDRKGAIRYQYFLVDDRTMAQDHTWIAEDYPRATSTLYSYYHDIDFPAQVGNQLFFSHIADDNKLYVLDMTTGETKRVTNSRAQYIVYSDGWLYFSNYSRGAYLTKIRPDGSDEQLLNREDTKDLFVQDGYLYFTTDEPKKMAL
;
A
#
# COMPACT_ATOMS: atom_id res chain seq x y z
N MET A 1 1.28 50.60 -34.78
CA MET A 1 0.38 49.43 -34.61
C MET A 1 1.25 48.22 -34.29
N TRP A 2 1.68 48.06 -33.03
CA TRP A 2 2.49 46.92 -32.60
C TRP A 2 1.56 45.75 -32.27
N LYS A 3 1.60 44.69 -33.08
CA LYS A 3 0.98 43.40 -32.76
C LYS A 3 1.58 42.93 -31.44
N LYS A 4 0.77 42.84 -30.38
CA LYS A 4 1.19 42.32 -29.07
C LYS A 4 1.70 40.90 -29.29
N LEU A 5 2.99 40.66 -29.02
CA LEU A 5 3.56 39.32 -28.97
C LEU A 5 2.73 38.48 -28.00
N ALA A 6 2.18 37.37 -28.48
CA ALA A 6 1.87 36.25 -27.61
C ALA A 6 3.21 35.75 -27.08
N ILE A 7 3.46 35.93 -25.78
CA ILE A 7 4.65 35.35 -25.15
C ILE A 7 4.25 33.91 -24.82
N ILE A 8 4.88 32.95 -25.51
CA ILE A 8 4.82 31.54 -25.15
C ILE A 8 5.85 31.37 -24.03
N VAL A 9 5.38 31.17 -22.80
CA VAL A 9 6.24 30.79 -21.68
C VAL A 9 6.00 29.30 -21.43
N MET A 10 7.05 28.51 -21.62
CA MET A 10 7.03 27.07 -21.40
C MET A 10 7.72 26.81 -20.06
N ILE A 11 6.95 26.60 -18.99
CA ILE A 11 7.47 26.19 -17.69
C ILE A 11 7.34 24.68 -17.59
N ILE A 12 8.42 23.97 -17.87
CA ILE A 12 8.44 22.52 -17.70
C ILE A 12 8.72 22.24 -16.23
N ILE A 13 7.68 21.94 -15.46
CA ILE A 13 7.84 21.40 -14.10
C ILE A 13 8.06 19.90 -14.25
N PHE A 14 9.32 19.46 -14.28
CA PHE A 14 9.64 18.05 -14.10
C PHE A 14 9.41 17.70 -12.64
N ILE A 15 8.37 16.93 -12.40
CA ILE A 15 8.24 16.21 -11.14
C ILE A 15 8.74 14.83 -11.45
N ASP A 16 9.97 14.58 -11.04
CA ASP A 16 10.48 13.24 -10.99
C ASP A 16 9.50 12.39 -10.15
N PRO A 17 9.30 11.11 -10.49
CA PRO A 17 8.49 10.25 -9.64
C PRO A 17 9.02 10.34 -8.22
N ILE A 18 8.07 10.31 -7.29
CA ILE A 18 8.17 10.44 -5.84
C ILE A 18 9.51 9.98 -5.22
N TYR A 19 10.11 8.93 -5.76
CA TYR A 19 11.45 8.40 -5.46
C TYR A 19 12.62 9.42 -5.50
N THR A 20 12.44 10.60 -6.10
CA THR A 20 13.54 11.56 -6.36
C THR A 20 13.45 12.82 -5.49
N VAL A 21 12.35 12.99 -4.76
CA VAL A 21 12.08 14.17 -3.91
C VAL A 21 12.81 14.10 -2.56
N GLY A 22 13.33 12.94 -2.15
CA GLY A 22 14.20 12.82 -0.96
C GLY A 22 15.64 13.34 -1.15
N LYS A 23 15.92 14.11 -2.21
CA LYS A 23 17.21 14.80 -2.40
C LYS A 23 17.41 15.99 -1.47
N THR A 24 16.42 16.41 -0.67
CA THR A 24 16.58 17.57 0.21
C THR A 24 15.77 17.41 1.49
N VAL A 25 16.29 16.61 2.43
CA VAL A 25 16.33 16.82 3.90
C VAL A 25 16.63 15.45 4.55
N VAL A 26 17.91 15.13 4.70
CA VAL A 26 18.40 14.11 5.67
C VAL A 26 18.72 14.78 7.03
N GLN A 27 18.27 16.01 7.25
CA GLN A 27 18.69 16.78 8.42
C GLN A 27 17.52 17.25 9.29
N GLN A 28 16.65 16.33 9.73
CA GLN A 28 15.83 16.58 10.93
C GLN A 28 15.25 15.37 11.69
N VAL A 29 15.99 14.26 11.78
CA VAL A 29 15.78 13.26 12.87
C VAL A 29 16.51 13.68 14.17
N LYS A 30 17.23 14.80 14.15
CA LYS A 30 18.13 15.24 15.24
C LYS A 30 17.49 15.96 16.41
N THR A 31 16.18 16.22 16.41
CA THR A 31 15.58 17.08 17.44
C THR A 31 14.61 16.38 18.39
N TRP A 32 14.42 15.06 18.28
CA TRP A 32 13.29 14.41 18.96
C TRP A 32 13.59 13.22 19.89
N VAL A 33 14.84 12.76 20.02
CA VAL A 33 15.18 11.65 20.93
C VAL A 33 16.23 12.10 21.94
N ASN A 34 15.82 12.93 22.91
CA ASN A 34 16.50 12.99 24.20
C ASN A 34 16.01 11.81 25.05
N ASN A 35 16.56 10.63 24.78
CA ASN A 35 16.69 9.55 25.76
C ASN A 35 17.88 8.69 25.32
N ASP A 36 18.86 8.57 26.22
CA ASP A 36 20.27 8.24 25.99
C ASP A 36 20.59 6.80 25.49
N ASP A 37 19.61 6.02 25.04
CA ASP A 37 19.81 4.59 24.78
C ASP A 37 20.03 4.19 23.30
N ILE A 38 20.11 5.16 22.38
CA ILE A 38 20.29 4.88 20.92
C ILE A 38 21.67 5.36 20.40
N GLU A 39 22.57 5.82 21.27
CA GLU A 39 23.91 6.24 20.82
C GLU A 39 24.80 5.06 20.35
N THR A 40 24.46 3.82 20.72
CA THR A 40 25.29 2.65 20.39
C THR A 40 24.93 1.99 19.05
N MET A 41 23.72 2.17 18.51
CA MET A 41 23.28 1.48 17.28
C MET A 41 23.61 2.23 15.98
N LEU A 42 23.69 3.57 16.02
CA LEU A 42 23.86 4.42 14.82
C LEU A 42 25.31 4.59 14.34
N VAL A 43 26.29 4.09 15.10
CA VAL A 43 27.72 4.28 14.76
C VAL A 43 28.19 3.31 13.65
N SER A 44 27.43 2.25 13.35
CA SER A 44 27.85 1.25 12.35
C SER A 44 27.55 1.63 10.88
N THR A 45 26.75 2.66 10.63
CA THR A 45 26.28 3.02 9.27
C THR A 45 27.02 4.21 8.65
N LYS A 46 28.05 4.73 9.33
CA LYS A 46 28.69 6.01 8.95
C LYS A 46 29.72 5.93 7.81
N ASP A 47 30.16 4.73 7.43
CA ASP A 47 31.21 4.56 6.41
C ASP A 47 30.71 3.70 5.24
N LYS A 48 30.15 4.35 4.21
CA LYS A 48 30.19 3.97 2.77
C LYS A 48 29.30 4.92 1.95
N ILE A 49 29.87 6.07 1.60
CA ILE A 49 29.36 6.90 0.51
C ILE A 49 30.43 6.87 -0.57
N ILE A 50 30.09 6.39 -1.77
CA ILE A 50 30.59 6.80 -3.10
C ILE A 50 29.97 5.89 -4.19
N ASP A 51 29.29 6.54 -5.14
CA ASP A 51 29.11 6.18 -6.56
C ASP A 51 28.19 5.00 -6.99
N VAL A 52 26.89 5.29 -7.19
CA VAL A 52 25.98 4.45 -8.02
C VAL A 52 25.07 5.28 -8.97
N THR A 53 25.12 6.61 -8.93
CA THR A 53 24.17 7.47 -9.70
C THR A 53 24.41 7.47 -11.21
N ALA A 54 25.54 6.95 -11.71
CA ALA A 54 25.85 6.92 -13.13
C ALA A 54 25.28 5.71 -13.90
N LYS A 55 24.64 4.74 -13.23
CA LYS A 55 24.18 3.49 -13.90
C LYS A 55 22.68 3.41 -14.20
N LEU A 56 21.85 4.33 -13.69
CA LEU A 56 20.39 4.26 -13.83
C LEU A 56 19.79 5.27 -14.82
N SER A 57 20.53 6.30 -15.26
CA SER A 57 20.02 7.31 -16.20
C SER A 57 19.75 6.80 -17.61
N ASP A 58 20.31 5.65 -18.00
CA ASP A 58 20.35 5.23 -19.41
C ASP A 58 19.26 4.22 -19.79
N LYS A 59 18.32 3.87 -18.89
CA LYS A 59 17.25 2.89 -19.19
C LYS A 59 15.81 3.32 -18.90
N ALA A 60 15.56 4.57 -18.51
CA ALA A 60 14.20 5.06 -18.25
C ALA A 60 13.50 5.64 -19.50
N SER A 61 13.50 4.90 -20.61
CA SER A 61 12.49 5.08 -21.65
C SER A 61 11.31 4.18 -21.29
N ILE A 62 10.33 4.73 -20.55
CA ILE A 62 9.07 4.05 -20.29
C ILE A 62 8.28 4.09 -21.62
N GLU A 63 8.46 3.06 -22.44
CA GLU A 63 7.51 2.74 -23.50
C GLU A 63 6.27 2.14 -22.83
N THR A 64 5.10 2.73 -23.07
CA THR A 64 3.83 2.08 -22.75
C THR A 64 3.80 0.73 -23.45
N ALA A 65 3.80 -0.36 -22.69
CA ALA A 65 3.81 -1.70 -23.26
C ALA A 65 2.58 -1.93 -24.15
N THR A 66 2.84 -2.36 -25.38
CA THR A 66 1.81 -2.86 -26.30
C THR A 66 1.20 -4.15 -25.74
N PRO A 67 -0.12 -4.36 -25.90
CA PRO A 67 -0.79 -5.56 -25.39
C PRO A 67 -0.24 -6.83 -26.05
N ILE A 68 0.06 -7.85 -25.24
CA ILE A 68 0.27 -9.22 -25.69
C ILE A 68 -1.01 -10.00 -25.36
N GLU A 69 -1.58 -10.71 -26.34
CA GLU A 69 -2.76 -11.54 -26.16
C GLU A 69 -2.43 -12.86 -25.43
N ASP A 70 -3.22 -13.12 -24.37
CA ASP A 70 -3.60 -14.42 -23.76
C ASP A 70 -2.48 -15.25 -23.06
N VAL A 71 -2.64 -15.93 -21.91
CA VAL A 71 -3.78 -16.62 -21.29
C VAL A 71 -3.54 -16.68 -19.76
N HIS A 72 -4.54 -16.33 -18.95
CA HIS A 72 -5.00 -17.12 -17.79
C HIS A 72 -6.24 -16.47 -17.17
N GLN A 73 -7.39 -17.15 -17.32
CA GLN A 73 -8.67 -16.75 -16.74
C GLN A 73 -8.73 -17.07 -15.24
N ALA A 74 -9.09 -16.08 -14.43
CA ALA A 74 -9.93 -16.26 -13.25
C ALA A 74 -10.75 -14.97 -12.99
N GLU A 75 -12.01 -15.03 -13.42
CA GLU A 75 -13.18 -14.17 -13.15
C GLU A 75 -12.98 -12.83 -12.43
N VAL A 76 -12.69 -11.76 -13.18
CA VAL A 76 -13.20 -10.41 -12.85
C VAL A 76 -13.34 -9.60 -14.15
N ALA A 77 -14.51 -9.65 -14.79
CA ALA A 77 -14.77 -8.78 -15.94
C ALA A 77 -16.19 -8.22 -15.94
N PRO A 78 -16.36 -7.01 -15.41
CA PRO A 78 -17.04 -5.95 -16.11
C PRO A 78 -15.99 -5.03 -16.75
N THR A 79 -16.08 -4.82 -18.06
CA THR A 79 -15.38 -3.69 -18.68
C THR A 79 -16.01 -2.41 -18.16
N ALA A 80 -15.19 -1.59 -17.50
CA ALA A 80 -15.67 -0.35 -16.92
C ALA A 80 -16.18 0.59 -18.02
N PRO A 81 -17.30 1.32 -17.81
CA PRO A 81 -17.73 2.34 -18.75
C PRO A 81 -16.62 3.38 -18.93
N PRO A 82 -16.49 3.98 -20.12
CA PRO A 82 -15.52 5.05 -20.35
C PRO A 82 -15.77 6.18 -19.36
N ILE A 83 -14.71 6.62 -18.67
CA ILE A 83 -14.77 7.78 -17.78
C ILE A 83 -15.33 8.95 -18.58
N GLN A 84 -16.47 9.50 -18.17
CA GLN A 84 -16.97 10.74 -18.75
C GLN A 84 -15.92 11.82 -18.51
N LYS A 85 -15.40 12.40 -19.60
CA LYS A 85 -14.57 13.60 -19.49
C LYS A 85 -15.31 14.60 -18.60
N PRO A 86 -14.65 15.16 -17.59
CA PRO A 86 -15.33 16.06 -16.67
C PRO A 86 -15.97 17.21 -17.47
N GLU A 87 -17.24 17.51 -17.19
CA GLU A 87 -17.86 18.76 -17.63
C GLU A 87 -17.25 19.91 -16.83
N THR A 88 -16.01 20.27 -17.14
CA THR A 88 -15.29 21.34 -16.46
C THR A 88 -15.72 22.70 -16.97
N LYS A 89 -15.82 23.65 -16.04
CA LYS A 89 -15.91 25.07 -16.37
C LYS A 89 -14.61 25.46 -17.09
N LEU A 90 -14.64 25.44 -18.43
CA LEU A 90 -13.46 25.72 -19.26
C LEU A 90 -12.92 27.14 -19.09
N VAL A 91 -13.65 28.02 -18.40
CA VAL A 91 -13.26 29.41 -18.13
C VAL A 91 -13.22 29.67 -16.62
N VAL A 92 -12.03 29.94 -16.09
CA VAL A 92 -11.73 30.23 -14.68
C VAL A 92 -11.24 31.67 -14.51
N THR A 93 -11.35 32.23 -13.31
CA THR A 93 -11.03 33.65 -13.03
C THR A 93 -10.02 33.86 -11.90
N ASP A 94 -9.73 32.83 -11.12
CA ASP A 94 -8.77 32.86 -10.02
C ASP A 94 -8.06 31.49 -9.84
N ALA A 95 -7.10 31.43 -8.90
CA ALA A 95 -6.32 30.23 -8.61
C ALA A 95 -7.17 29.08 -8.06
N LYS A 96 -8.26 29.38 -7.32
CA LYS A 96 -9.12 28.35 -6.71
C LYS A 96 -9.96 27.66 -7.79
N GLU A 97 -10.62 28.44 -8.64
CA GLU A 97 -11.37 27.90 -9.79
C GLU A 97 -10.44 27.10 -10.72
N MET A 98 -9.20 27.56 -10.92
CA MET A 98 -8.20 26.82 -11.70
C MET A 98 -7.79 25.52 -11.03
N ALA A 99 -7.60 25.50 -9.71
CA ALA A 99 -7.29 24.28 -8.95
C ALA A 99 -8.44 23.26 -9.03
N ASP A 100 -9.70 23.72 -8.95
CA ASP A 100 -10.88 22.87 -9.11
C ASP A 100 -10.93 22.24 -10.51
N ALA A 101 -10.64 23.02 -11.55
CA ALA A 101 -10.59 22.53 -12.93
C ALA A 101 -9.43 21.54 -13.15
N MET A 102 -8.22 21.85 -12.67
CA MET A 102 -7.07 20.94 -12.74
C MET A 102 -7.34 19.63 -12.01
N TYR A 103 -7.88 19.70 -10.79
CA TYR A 103 -8.23 18.51 -10.01
C TYR A 103 -9.21 17.60 -10.76
N ALA A 104 -10.25 18.15 -11.37
CA ALA A 104 -11.21 17.35 -12.14
C ALA A 104 -10.54 16.61 -13.32
N TYR A 105 -9.52 17.21 -13.95
CA TYR A 105 -8.74 16.51 -14.98
C TYR A 105 -7.85 15.41 -14.36
N TYR A 106 -7.16 15.70 -13.25
CA TYR A 106 -6.30 14.72 -12.59
C TYR A 106 -7.08 13.52 -12.04
N SER A 107 -8.22 13.74 -11.39
CA SER A 107 -9.06 12.69 -10.83
C SER A 107 -9.71 11.81 -11.91
N SER A 108 -9.80 12.31 -13.15
CA SER A 108 -10.25 11.53 -14.31
C SER A 108 -9.11 10.81 -15.04
N PHE A 109 -7.87 10.92 -14.55
CA PHE A 109 -6.66 10.38 -15.19
C PHE A 109 -6.48 10.87 -16.64
N SER A 110 -7.00 12.06 -16.94
CA SER A 110 -6.90 12.66 -18.27
C SER A 110 -5.45 13.02 -18.57
N PRO A 111 -4.85 12.54 -19.67
CA PRO A 111 -3.44 12.80 -19.99
C PRO A 111 -3.21 14.21 -20.53
N LYS A 112 -4.28 14.92 -20.92
CA LYS A 112 -4.22 16.28 -21.45
C LYS A 112 -5.40 17.10 -20.96
N PHE A 113 -5.15 18.37 -20.70
CA PHE A 113 -6.21 19.33 -20.40
C PHE A 113 -5.93 20.70 -21.02
N GLU A 114 -7.01 21.47 -21.16
CA GLU A 114 -6.98 22.88 -21.55
C GLU A 114 -7.93 23.67 -20.65
N ILE A 115 -7.44 24.75 -20.05
CA ILE A 115 -8.21 25.65 -19.17
C ILE A 115 -8.02 27.08 -19.67
N GLN A 116 -9.12 27.80 -19.87
CA GLN A 116 -9.09 29.23 -20.20
C GLN A 116 -9.15 30.06 -18.91
N TYR A 117 -8.24 31.00 -18.74
CA TYR A 117 -8.23 31.95 -17.64
C TYR A 117 -8.63 33.35 -18.13
N LYS A 118 -9.55 33.99 -17.40
CA LYS A 118 -10.02 35.36 -17.67
C LYS A 118 -9.72 36.25 -16.46
N GLY A 119 -8.66 37.02 -16.55
CA GLY A 119 -8.21 37.92 -15.48
C GLY A 119 -6.87 38.55 -15.81
N SER A 120 -6.37 39.42 -14.93
CA SER A 120 -5.01 39.97 -15.07
C SER A 120 -3.99 38.84 -15.07
N THR A 121 -3.04 38.88 -16.01
CA THR A 121 -1.99 37.84 -16.15
C THR A 121 -0.65 38.27 -15.58
N GLN A 122 -0.58 39.41 -14.89
CA GLN A 122 0.65 39.90 -14.25
C GLN A 122 1.29 38.89 -13.29
N ARG A 123 0.50 37.98 -12.72
CA ARG A 123 0.93 36.94 -11.79
C ARG A 123 0.55 35.54 -12.28
N ILE A 124 0.43 35.33 -13.59
CA ILE A 124 -0.11 34.07 -14.13
C ILE A 124 0.70 32.85 -13.70
N GLU A 125 2.03 32.96 -13.63
CA GLU A 125 2.92 31.90 -13.15
C GLU A 125 2.57 31.45 -11.73
N GLN A 126 2.45 32.41 -10.80
CA GLN A 126 2.09 32.15 -9.41
C GLN A 126 0.68 31.58 -9.27
N ILE A 127 -0.27 32.07 -10.07
CA ILE A 127 -1.66 31.56 -10.07
C ILE A 127 -1.68 30.10 -10.52
N VAL A 128 -0.94 29.75 -11.57
CA VAL A 128 -0.86 28.39 -12.10
C VAL A 128 -0.14 27.47 -11.11
N GLU A 129 0.95 27.92 -10.51
CA GLU A 129 1.71 27.16 -9.50
C GLU A 129 0.88 26.92 -8.22
N GLU A 130 0.20 27.95 -7.72
CA GLU A 130 -0.73 27.83 -6.59
C GLU A 130 -1.87 26.87 -6.92
N ALA A 131 -2.48 27.00 -8.11
CA ALA A 131 -3.56 26.13 -8.55
C ALA A 131 -3.10 24.68 -8.67
N TYR A 132 -1.91 24.45 -9.24
CA TYR A 132 -1.29 23.15 -9.36
C TYR A 132 -1.09 22.51 -7.98
N ASN A 133 -0.37 23.20 -7.09
CA ASN A 133 -0.08 22.72 -5.73
C ASN A 133 -1.36 22.43 -4.93
N ASN A 134 -2.38 23.28 -5.08
CA ASN A 134 -3.67 23.11 -4.44
C ASN A 134 -4.53 22.01 -5.08
N ALA A 135 -4.26 21.61 -6.32
CA ALA A 135 -4.97 20.51 -6.98
C ALA A 135 -4.37 19.16 -6.59
N ILE A 136 -3.04 19.02 -6.62
CA ILE A 136 -2.37 17.76 -6.31
C ILE A 136 -2.45 17.36 -4.84
N LYS A 137 -2.55 18.32 -3.91
CA LYS A 137 -2.68 18.06 -2.47
C LYS A 137 -4.08 17.62 -2.03
N ARG A 138 -5.06 17.60 -2.94
CA ARG A 138 -6.45 17.24 -2.60
C ARG A 138 -6.64 15.75 -2.41
N ASP A 139 -5.83 14.97 -3.10
CA ASP A 139 -6.10 13.56 -3.33
C ASP A 139 -4.78 12.82 -3.51
N ASP A 140 -4.34 12.19 -2.41
CA ASP A 140 -3.06 11.51 -2.38
C ASP A 140 -3.04 10.30 -3.33
N TYR A 141 -4.20 9.70 -3.62
CA TYR A 141 -4.33 8.60 -4.58
C TYR A 141 -4.03 9.06 -6.01
N VAL A 142 -4.60 10.19 -6.43
CA VAL A 142 -4.31 10.78 -7.74
C VAL A 142 -2.85 11.20 -7.83
N TYR A 143 -2.34 11.88 -6.80
CA TYR A 143 -0.94 12.30 -6.73
C TYR A 143 0.02 11.11 -6.85
N GLY A 144 -0.24 10.03 -6.12
CA GLY A 144 0.56 8.81 -6.16
C GLY A 144 0.55 8.09 -7.51
N HIS A 145 -0.34 8.43 -8.44
CA HIS A 145 -0.36 7.85 -9.79
C HIS A 145 0.22 8.77 -10.87
N ILE A 146 0.59 10.02 -10.58
CA ILE A 146 1.20 10.92 -11.57
C ILE A 146 2.69 10.56 -11.70
N SER A 147 3.12 10.14 -12.89
CA SER A 147 4.52 9.79 -13.17
C SER A 147 5.31 10.91 -13.84
N LYS A 148 4.65 11.71 -14.67
CA LYS A 148 5.21 12.90 -15.33
C LYS A 148 4.15 13.97 -15.49
N HIS A 149 4.56 15.22 -15.41
CA HIS A 149 3.68 16.37 -15.54
C HIS A 149 4.36 17.50 -16.33
N THR A 150 3.61 18.22 -17.13
CA THR A 150 4.09 19.43 -17.82
C THR A 150 2.93 20.41 -17.99
N ILE A 151 3.12 21.66 -17.58
CA ILE A 151 2.15 22.75 -17.81
C ILE A 151 2.78 23.79 -18.72
N ARG A 152 2.09 24.13 -19.80
CA ARG A 152 2.43 25.29 -20.63
C ARG A 152 1.28 26.26 -20.61
N PHE A 153 1.55 27.56 -20.69
CA PHE A 153 0.47 28.54 -20.79
C PHE A 153 0.82 29.65 -21.78
N GLU A 154 -0.21 30.12 -22.47
CA GLU A 154 -0.14 31.19 -23.45
C GLU A 154 -1.01 32.33 -22.96
N TYR A 155 -0.48 33.55 -22.87
CA TYR A 155 -1.21 34.65 -22.25
C TYR A 155 -1.09 35.99 -22.96
N GLY A 156 -2.19 36.75 -22.91
CA GLY A 156 -2.24 38.17 -23.21
C GLY A 156 -2.38 38.97 -21.91
N ARG A 157 -2.78 40.25 -21.99
CA ARG A 157 -2.88 41.12 -20.78
C ARG A 157 -3.94 40.65 -19.76
N ASN A 158 -5.09 40.20 -20.26
CA ASN A 158 -6.28 39.93 -19.43
C ASN A 158 -6.87 38.51 -19.65
N LYS A 159 -6.10 37.62 -20.27
CA LYS A 159 -6.51 36.23 -20.52
C LYS A 159 -5.30 35.33 -20.72
N ALA A 160 -5.43 34.06 -20.34
CA ALA A 160 -4.46 33.01 -20.62
C ALA A 160 -5.15 31.70 -21.02
N THR A 161 -4.45 30.84 -21.74
CA THR A 161 -4.81 29.44 -21.95
C THR A 161 -3.75 28.59 -21.30
N ILE A 162 -4.16 27.69 -20.41
CA ILE A 162 -3.30 26.77 -19.68
C ILE A 162 -3.50 25.39 -20.27
N PHE A 163 -2.42 24.75 -20.68
CA PHE A 163 -2.42 23.40 -21.21
C PHE A 163 -1.59 22.51 -20.31
N GLY A 164 -2.13 21.36 -19.96
CA GLY A 164 -1.41 20.33 -19.23
C GLY A 164 -1.20 19.10 -20.09
N GLU A 165 -0.04 18.47 -19.96
CA GLU A 165 0.23 17.11 -20.41
C GLU A 165 0.73 16.28 -19.21
N GLN A 166 0.14 15.10 -19.01
CA GLN A 166 0.41 14.21 -17.88
C GLN A 166 0.61 12.78 -18.36
N SER A 167 1.46 12.06 -17.63
CA SER A 167 1.53 10.61 -17.68
C SER A 167 1.17 10.08 -16.30
N TYR A 168 0.41 8.99 -16.29
CA TYR A 168 0.01 8.30 -15.08
C TYR A 168 0.55 6.87 -15.10
N LEU A 169 0.55 6.23 -13.94
CA LEU A 169 0.85 4.80 -13.79
C LEU A 169 -0.27 3.90 -14.33
N MET A 170 -1.44 4.47 -14.63
CA MET A 170 -2.59 3.77 -15.18
C MET A 170 -3.32 4.60 -16.25
N THR A 171 -4.04 3.94 -17.16
CA THR A 171 -4.95 4.60 -18.11
C THR A 171 -6.28 4.97 -17.43
N PRO A 172 -7.10 5.86 -18.03
CA PRO A 172 -8.46 6.12 -17.57
C PRO A 172 -9.32 4.84 -17.45
N GLU A 173 -9.17 3.90 -18.38
CA GLU A 173 -9.90 2.62 -18.36
C GLU A 173 -9.47 1.76 -17.18
N GLN A 174 -8.17 1.70 -16.91
CA GLN A 174 -7.61 1.01 -15.73
C GLN A 174 -8.05 1.66 -14.42
N ALA A 175 -8.09 2.99 -14.35
CA ALA A 175 -8.61 3.71 -13.19
C ALA A 175 -10.10 3.39 -12.93
N SER A 176 -10.91 3.38 -13.99
CA SER A 176 -12.33 2.99 -13.92
C SER A 176 -12.50 1.53 -13.49
N TYR A 177 -11.61 0.64 -13.96
CA TYR A 177 -11.55 -0.75 -13.49
C TYR A 177 -11.28 -0.83 -11.99
N VAL A 178 -10.28 -0.10 -11.48
CA VAL A 178 -9.97 -0.10 -10.04
C VAL A 178 -11.15 0.42 -9.23
N GLU A 179 -11.77 1.53 -9.67
CA GLU A 179 -12.92 2.12 -9.01
C GLU A 179 -14.06 1.11 -8.78
N MET A 180 -14.46 0.40 -9.85
CA MET A 180 -15.55 -0.57 -9.79
C MET A 180 -15.17 -1.83 -9.01
N ASN A 181 -14.02 -2.42 -9.32
CA ASN A 181 -13.66 -3.73 -8.77
C ASN A 181 -13.19 -3.64 -7.31
N ALA A 182 -12.58 -2.52 -6.89
CA ALA A 182 -12.33 -2.28 -5.48
C ALA A 182 -13.64 -2.25 -4.68
N GLN A 183 -14.68 -1.60 -5.20
CA GLN A 183 -16.00 -1.57 -4.55
C GLN A 183 -16.64 -2.96 -4.45
N GLU A 184 -16.54 -3.77 -5.50
CA GLU A 184 -17.05 -5.15 -5.49
C GLU A 184 -16.31 -6.03 -4.49
N VAL A 185 -14.99 -5.89 -4.40
CA VAL A 185 -14.16 -6.61 -3.43
C VAL A 185 -14.54 -6.19 -2.01
N ILE A 186 -14.64 -4.88 -1.74
CA ILE A 186 -15.03 -4.35 -0.43
C ILE A 186 -16.37 -4.93 0.03
N ALA A 187 -17.35 -4.99 -0.87
CA ALA A 187 -18.67 -5.56 -0.56
C ALA A 187 -18.64 -7.07 -0.24
N LYS A 188 -17.59 -7.79 -0.65
CA LYS A 188 -17.40 -9.22 -0.35
C LYS A 188 -16.64 -9.46 0.96
N ILE A 189 -15.70 -8.57 1.30
CA ILE A 189 -14.80 -8.76 2.44
C ILE A 189 -15.22 -7.96 3.69
N THR A 190 -16.20 -7.06 3.56
CA THR A 190 -16.71 -6.24 4.67
C THR A 190 -18.23 -6.23 4.74
N ASP A 191 -18.76 -5.90 5.92
CA ASP A 191 -20.17 -5.57 6.12
C ASP A 191 -20.34 -4.41 7.11
N ASN A 192 -21.55 -3.87 7.22
CA ASN A 192 -21.85 -2.69 8.04
C ASN A 192 -21.78 -2.93 9.56
N SER A 193 -21.69 -4.18 10.02
CA SER A 193 -21.53 -4.52 11.43
C SER A 193 -20.07 -4.50 11.88
N MET A 194 -19.13 -4.52 10.92
CA MET A 194 -17.70 -4.44 11.22
C MET A 194 -17.30 -3.07 11.78
N THR A 195 -16.47 -3.12 12.81
CA THR A 195 -15.72 -1.98 13.34
C THR A 195 -14.70 -1.49 12.31
N ASP A 196 -14.20 -0.26 12.49
CA ASP A 196 -13.24 0.29 11.54
C ASP A 196 -11.90 -0.48 11.54
N VAL A 197 -11.44 -1.00 12.68
CA VAL A 197 -10.27 -1.89 12.73
C VAL A 197 -10.49 -3.20 11.95
N GLU A 198 -11.68 -3.79 12.03
CA GLU A 198 -12.01 -5.00 11.26
C GLU A 198 -12.04 -4.72 9.75
N LYS A 199 -12.54 -3.56 9.35
CA LYS A 199 -12.49 -3.09 7.95
C LYS A 199 -11.05 -2.90 7.48
N VAL A 200 -10.19 -2.25 8.26
CA VAL A 200 -8.76 -2.09 7.91
C VAL A 200 -8.08 -3.45 7.78
N ARG A 201 -8.33 -4.37 8.71
CA ARG A 201 -7.79 -5.73 8.68
C ARG A 201 -8.25 -6.48 7.42
N ALA A 202 -9.55 -6.43 7.10
CA ALA A 202 -10.08 -7.08 5.91
C ALA A 202 -9.40 -6.59 4.62
N VAL A 203 -9.14 -5.28 4.49
CA VAL A 203 -8.41 -4.72 3.34
C VAL A 203 -6.95 -5.20 3.32
N ASN A 204 -6.24 -5.12 4.45
CA ASN A 204 -4.86 -5.63 4.57
C ASN A 204 -4.77 -7.10 4.14
N ASP A 205 -5.62 -7.94 4.73
CA ASP A 205 -5.62 -9.38 4.53
C ASP A 205 -5.96 -9.74 3.08
N TYR A 206 -6.94 -9.04 2.49
CA TYR A 206 -7.28 -9.24 1.09
C TYR A 206 -6.11 -8.91 0.17
N ILE A 207 -5.45 -7.75 0.36
CA ILE A 207 -4.34 -7.34 -0.51
C ILE A 207 -3.17 -8.31 -0.37
N VAL A 208 -2.76 -8.61 0.87
CA VAL A 208 -1.65 -9.53 1.18
C VAL A 208 -1.92 -10.93 0.64
N ALA A 209 -3.09 -11.50 0.89
CA ALA A 209 -3.39 -12.88 0.49
C ALA A 209 -3.57 -13.06 -1.03
N ASN A 210 -3.72 -11.97 -1.80
CA ASN A 210 -4.03 -12.00 -3.23
C ASN A 210 -3.01 -11.25 -4.10
N THR A 211 -1.85 -10.89 -3.58
CA THR A 211 -0.84 -10.19 -4.37
C THR A 211 0.53 -10.82 -4.16
N VAL A 212 1.34 -10.83 -5.21
CA VAL A 212 2.76 -11.20 -5.14
C VAL A 212 3.62 -9.96 -5.31
N TYR A 213 4.59 -9.77 -4.43
CA TYR A 213 5.58 -8.70 -4.59
C TYR A 213 6.49 -8.99 -5.79
N THR A 214 6.35 -8.21 -6.88
CA THR A 214 7.09 -8.42 -8.14
C THR A 214 7.14 -7.18 -9.01
N GLU A 215 8.26 -6.99 -9.72
CA GLU A 215 8.39 -6.01 -10.80
C GLU A 215 7.99 -6.58 -12.17
N HIS A 216 7.77 -7.90 -12.27
CA HIS A 216 7.47 -8.60 -13.52
C HIS A 216 5.96 -8.65 -13.77
N THR A 217 5.42 -7.54 -14.27
CA THR A 217 3.98 -7.36 -14.56
C THR A 217 3.75 -6.88 -15.99
N ASN A 218 2.52 -6.99 -16.49
CA ASN A 218 2.15 -6.50 -17.83
C ASN A 218 1.91 -4.99 -17.81
N SER A 219 1.27 -4.50 -16.75
CA SER A 219 1.07 -3.06 -16.48
C SER A 219 2.14 -2.53 -15.52
N SER A 220 2.11 -1.24 -15.19
CA SER A 220 3.09 -0.66 -14.25
C SER A 220 2.98 -1.33 -12.87
N PRO A 221 4.03 -1.96 -12.31
CA PRO A 221 3.96 -2.62 -11.00
C PRO A 221 3.69 -1.66 -9.84
N HIS A 222 3.80 -0.35 -10.10
CA HIS A 222 3.54 0.72 -9.14
C HIS A 222 2.07 1.15 -9.09
N SER A 223 1.19 0.61 -9.94
CA SER A 223 -0.22 1.04 -10.00
C SER A 223 -1.15 0.16 -9.16
N ALA A 224 -2.21 0.75 -8.61
CA ALA A 224 -3.26 -0.01 -7.92
C ALA A 224 -3.98 -1.00 -8.86
N TYR A 225 -4.04 -0.69 -10.16
CA TYR A 225 -4.62 -1.58 -11.18
C TYR A 225 -3.86 -2.91 -11.23
N THR A 226 -2.53 -2.87 -11.26
CA THR A 226 -1.71 -4.07 -11.40
C THR A 226 -1.86 -4.99 -10.19
N VAL A 227 -1.87 -4.42 -8.97
CA VAL A 227 -2.13 -5.17 -7.74
C VAL A 227 -3.52 -5.81 -7.76
N LEU A 228 -4.55 -5.05 -8.15
CA LEU A 228 -5.93 -5.55 -8.14
C LEU A 228 -6.23 -6.56 -9.25
N ALA A 229 -5.79 -6.30 -10.47
CA ALA A 229 -6.14 -7.06 -11.67
C ALA A 229 -5.14 -8.17 -11.99
N GLU A 230 -3.84 -7.87 -11.89
CA GLU A 230 -2.75 -8.80 -12.24
C GLU A 230 -2.22 -9.57 -11.04
N ARG A 231 -2.66 -9.23 -9.82
CA ARG A 231 -2.24 -9.89 -8.56
C ARG A 231 -0.74 -9.77 -8.32
N GLY A 232 -0.12 -8.70 -8.82
CA GLY A 232 1.30 -8.43 -8.66
C GLY A 232 1.61 -6.94 -8.60
N GLY A 233 2.68 -6.58 -7.91
CA GLY A 233 3.15 -5.20 -7.88
C GLY A 233 4.24 -4.95 -6.84
N VAL A 234 4.56 -3.69 -6.64
CA VAL A 234 5.52 -3.22 -5.63
C VAL A 234 4.85 -2.26 -4.64
N CYS A 235 5.61 -1.78 -3.65
CA CYS A 235 5.12 -1.01 -2.50
C CYS A 235 4.10 0.09 -2.84
N GLN A 236 4.38 0.89 -3.89
CA GLN A 236 3.48 1.95 -4.33
C GLN A 236 2.11 1.42 -4.79
N GLY A 237 2.06 0.31 -5.53
CA GLY A 237 0.80 -0.29 -5.98
C GLY A 237 -0.04 -0.81 -4.81
N TYR A 238 0.62 -1.45 -3.83
CA TYR A 238 0.00 -1.96 -2.60
C TYR A 238 -0.61 -0.80 -1.80
N ALA A 239 0.20 0.21 -1.49
CA ALA A 239 -0.22 1.38 -0.72
C ALA A 239 -1.35 2.18 -1.40
N LEU A 240 -1.35 2.26 -2.74
CA LEU A 240 -2.39 2.94 -3.48
C LEU A 240 -3.70 2.14 -3.54
N LEU A 241 -3.64 0.81 -3.64
CA LEU A 241 -4.84 -0.02 -3.57
C LEU A 241 -5.44 0.01 -2.16
N ALA A 242 -4.62 -0.11 -1.12
CA ALA A 242 -5.06 0.01 0.27
C ALA A 242 -5.70 1.39 0.51
N HIS A 243 -5.06 2.47 0.05
CA HIS A 243 -5.59 3.83 0.17
C HIS A 243 -6.99 3.96 -0.41
N THR A 244 -7.22 3.54 -1.66
CA THR A 244 -8.53 3.68 -2.30
C THR A 244 -9.59 2.80 -1.64
N MET A 245 -9.23 1.57 -1.23
CA MET A 245 -10.18 0.67 -0.57
C MET A 245 -10.62 1.20 0.80
N LEU A 246 -9.71 1.76 1.58
CA LEU A 246 -9.99 2.31 2.90
C LEU A 246 -10.78 3.63 2.82
N GLN A 247 -10.45 4.50 1.87
CA GLN A 247 -11.23 5.73 1.60
C GLN A 247 -12.69 5.40 1.26
N LYS A 248 -12.94 4.36 0.44
CA LYS A 248 -14.29 3.88 0.11
C LYS A 248 -15.07 3.34 1.32
N LEU A 249 -14.36 2.83 2.32
CA LEU A 249 -14.91 2.39 3.60
C LEU A 249 -15.17 3.55 4.57
N GLY A 250 -14.87 4.79 4.19
CA GLY A 250 -15.01 5.98 5.01
C GLY A 250 -13.86 6.20 6.00
N ILE A 251 -12.76 5.47 5.85
CA ILE A 251 -11.60 5.54 6.75
C ILE A 251 -10.64 6.60 6.21
N GLU A 252 -10.39 7.65 7.01
CA GLU A 252 -9.46 8.70 6.63
C GLU A 252 -8.05 8.10 6.50
N THR A 253 -7.50 8.17 5.29
CA THR A 253 -6.24 7.51 4.92
C THR A 253 -5.33 8.50 4.22
N LYS A 254 -4.03 8.47 4.53
CA LYS A 254 -2.96 9.20 3.84
C LYS A 254 -2.02 8.24 3.15
N TYR A 255 -1.52 8.62 1.97
CA TYR A 255 -0.45 7.91 1.28
C TYR A 255 0.88 8.54 1.66
N ILE A 256 1.81 7.74 2.19
CA ILE A 256 3.14 8.18 2.62
C ILE A 256 4.17 7.72 1.62
N VAL A 257 5.17 8.58 1.46
CA VAL A 257 6.42 8.29 0.79
C VAL A 257 7.55 8.45 1.79
N GLY A 258 8.46 7.48 1.77
CA GLY A 258 9.69 7.55 2.52
C GLY A 258 10.75 6.62 1.97
N TYR A 259 11.58 6.10 2.87
CA TYR A 259 12.66 5.17 2.55
C TYR A 259 12.73 4.05 3.57
N VAL A 260 13.13 2.88 3.09
CA VAL A 260 13.68 1.80 3.91
C VAL A 260 15.15 1.69 3.53
N GLY A 261 16.05 1.98 4.48
CA GLY A 261 17.48 2.06 4.20
C GLY A 261 17.77 3.15 3.14
N GLN A 262 18.10 2.74 1.92
CA GLN A 262 18.34 3.64 0.78
C GLN A 262 17.28 3.52 -0.34
N GLU A 263 16.38 2.54 -0.22
CA GLU A 263 15.36 2.28 -1.23
C GLU A 263 14.12 3.12 -0.92
N GLY A 264 13.56 3.75 -1.95
CA GLY A 264 12.31 4.50 -1.81
C GLY A 264 11.15 3.53 -1.53
N HIS A 265 10.28 3.91 -0.61
CA HIS A 265 9.17 3.07 -0.16
C HIS A 265 7.89 3.88 0.01
N ALA A 266 6.75 3.19 -0.06
CA ALA A 266 5.44 3.80 0.07
C ALA A 266 4.50 2.91 0.89
N TRP A 267 3.74 3.55 1.78
CA TRP A 267 2.78 2.90 2.70
C TRP A 267 1.66 3.87 3.07
N ASN A 268 0.82 3.52 4.05
CA ASN A 268 -0.32 4.34 4.46
C ASN A 268 -0.26 4.78 5.92
N LEU A 269 -0.93 5.90 6.21
CA LEU A 269 -1.45 6.23 7.54
C LEU A 269 -2.97 6.09 7.50
N VAL A 270 -3.56 5.47 8.51
CA VAL A 270 -5.01 5.29 8.65
C VAL A 270 -5.46 5.86 9.97
N LYS A 271 -6.65 6.48 10.00
CA LYS A 271 -7.19 7.08 11.21
C LYS A 271 -8.33 6.26 11.78
N LEU A 272 -8.18 5.82 13.01
CA LEU A 272 -9.17 5.04 13.76
C LEU A 272 -9.43 5.72 15.09
N ASP A 273 -10.70 5.97 15.42
CA ASP A 273 -11.12 6.60 16.68
C ASP A 273 -10.40 7.92 17.02
N GLY A 274 -10.03 8.68 15.98
CA GLY A 274 -9.34 9.96 16.11
C GLY A 274 -7.80 9.88 16.15
N GLU A 275 -7.24 8.68 16.29
CA GLU A 275 -5.81 8.40 16.33
C GLU A 275 -5.29 7.92 14.97
N TRP A 276 -4.06 8.28 14.63
CA TRP A 276 -3.39 7.85 13.41
C TRP A 276 -2.50 6.64 13.67
N TYR A 277 -2.43 5.74 12.68
CA TYR A 277 -1.61 4.54 12.70
C TYR A 277 -1.00 4.27 11.34
N HIS A 278 0.23 3.79 11.31
CA HIS A 278 0.86 3.33 10.08
C HIS A 278 0.32 1.96 9.67
N LEU A 279 0.12 1.78 8.37
CA LEU A 279 -0.24 0.52 7.75
C LEU A 279 0.68 0.29 6.54
N ASP A 280 1.51 -0.73 6.61
CA ASP A 280 2.33 -1.18 5.48
C ASP A 280 1.91 -2.58 5.04
N THR A 281 1.03 -2.61 4.05
CA THR A 281 0.53 -3.85 3.44
C THR A 281 1.63 -4.64 2.73
N THR A 282 2.72 -4.00 2.30
CA THR A 282 3.83 -4.68 1.61
C THR A 282 4.72 -5.42 2.60
N TRP A 283 4.99 -4.85 3.77
CA TRP A 283 5.77 -5.54 4.81
C TRP A 283 4.94 -6.54 5.63
N ASN A 284 3.62 -6.44 5.53
CA ASN A 284 2.69 -7.48 5.96
C ASN A 284 2.56 -8.64 4.96
N ASP A 285 3.12 -8.52 3.75
CA ASP A 285 3.17 -9.56 2.73
C ASP A 285 4.40 -10.47 2.91
N PRO A 286 4.23 -11.75 3.33
CA PRO A 286 5.35 -12.62 3.64
C PRO A 286 6.13 -13.08 2.40
N VAL A 287 7.45 -12.86 2.39
CA VAL A 287 8.36 -13.42 1.37
C VAL A 287 9.18 -14.58 1.96
N PRO A 288 9.34 -15.74 1.25
CA PRO A 288 8.74 -16.07 -0.04
C PRO A 288 7.22 -16.22 0.08
N ASP A 289 6.52 -15.79 -0.97
CA ASP A 289 5.06 -15.80 -1.02
C ASP A 289 4.51 -17.22 -0.77
N ARG A 290 3.49 -17.28 0.07
CA ARG A 290 2.73 -18.48 0.40
C ARG A 290 1.28 -18.10 0.31
N LYS A 291 0.54 -18.77 -0.57
CA LYS A 291 -0.89 -18.51 -0.78
C LYS A 291 -1.65 -18.44 0.55
N GLY A 292 -2.26 -17.29 0.83
CA GLY A 292 -3.06 -17.03 2.03
C GLY A 292 -2.27 -16.75 3.30
N ALA A 293 -0.95 -16.62 3.22
CA ALA A 293 -0.12 -16.21 4.34
C ALA A 293 -0.22 -14.71 4.59
N ILE A 294 -0.38 -14.32 5.86
CA ILE A 294 -0.53 -12.93 6.27
C ILE A 294 0.37 -12.68 7.49
N ARG A 295 1.00 -11.50 7.53
CA ARG A 295 1.68 -10.93 8.71
C ARG A 295 0.96 -9.67 9.17
N TYR A 296 1.14 -9.34 10.44
CA TYR A 296 0.62 -8.10 11.03
C TYR A 296 1.69 -7.23 11.69
N GLN A 297 2.98 -7.47 11.38
CA GLN A 297 4.10 -6.75 11.98
C GLN A 297 4.02 -5.23 11.75
N TYR A 298 3.51 -4.79 10.60
CA TYR A 298 3.31 -3.37 10.25
C TYR A 298 1.82 -3.02 10.10
N PHE A 299 0.96 -3.74 10.82
CA PHE A 299 -0.47 -3.46 10.89
C PHE A 299 -0.76 -2.53 12.07
N LEU A 300 -1.16 -1.29 11.77
CA LEU A 300 -1.58 -0.28 12.74
C LEU A 300 -0.50 0.08 13.79
N VAL A 301 0.73 0.32 13.33
CA VAL A 301 1.88 0.65 14.19
C VAL A 301 1.99 2.15 14.49
N ASP A 302 2.65 2.50 15.60
CA ASP A 302 2.97 3.90 15.95
C ASP A 302 4.27 4.39 15.28
N ASP A 303 4.48 5.71 15.24
CA ASP A 303 5.64 6.38 14.64
C ASP A 303 6.98 5.78 15.13
N ARG A 304 7.09 5.40 16.41
CA ARG A 304 8.33 4.87 16.99
C ARG A 304 8.64 3.46 16.49
N THR A 305 7.61 2.64 16.30
CA THR A 305 7.77 1.31 15.70
C THR A 305 8.15 1.45 14.23
N MET A 306 7.45 2.32 13.50
CA MET A 306 7.74 2.55 12.08
C MET A 306 9.15 3.10 11.85
N ALA A 307 9.61 4.02 12.70
CA ALA A 307 10.92 4.65 12.59
C ALA A 307 12.12 3.73 12.89
N GLN A 308 11.90 2.45 13.25
CA GLN A 308 12.98 1.49 13.47
C GLN A 308 13.70 1.12 12.16
N ASP A 309 12.97 1.13 11.04
CA ASP A 309 13.45 0.74 9.71
C ASP A 309 12.92 1.60 8.56
N HIS A 310 11.86 2.38 8.78
CA HIS A 310 11.33 3.36 7.84
C HIS A 310 11.76 4.79 8.19
N THR A 311 11.90 5.64 7.16
CA THR A 311 12.15 7.07 7.33
C THR A 311 11.25 7.89 6.41
N TRP A 312 10.68 8.99 6.91
CA TRP A 312 9.82 9.91 6.17
C TRP A 312 9.99 11.34 6.70
N ILE A 313 9.48 12.33 5.97
CA ILE A 313 9.44 13.72 6.44
C ILE A 313 8.23 13.87 7.36
N ALA A 314 8.45 13.71 8.67
CA ALA A 314 7.35 13.66 9.65
C ALA A 314 6.47 14.92 9.67
N GLU A 315 6.99 16.08 9.27
CA GLU A 315 6.24 17.34 9.22
C GLU A 315 5.14 17.37 8.14
N ASP A 316 5.24 16.50 7.14
CA ASP A 316 4.27 16.42 6.05
C ASP A 316 3.02 15.61 6.43
N TYR A 317 3.04 14.89 7.56
CA TYR A 317 2.01 13.91 7.93
C TYR A 317 1.54 14.08 9.38
N PRO A 318 0.30 13.65 9.71
CA PRO A 318 -0.15 13.60 11.10
C PRO A 318 0.63 12.55 11.89
N ARG A 319 0.80 12.78 13.19
CA ARG A 319 1.56 11.89 14.09
C ARG A 319 0.74 10.66 14.49
N ALA A 320 1.36 9.49 14.43
CA ALA A 320 0.83 8.25 14.97
C ALA A 320 1.51 7.93 16.30
N THR A 321 0.83 8.11 17.43
CA THR A 321 1.44 7.90 18.76
C THR A 321 0.78 6.81 19.60
N SER A 322 -0.40 6.34 19.17
CA SER A 322 -1.17 5.35 19.90
C SER A 322 -0.61 3.94 19.67
N THR A 323 -0.50 3.17 20.75
CA THR A 323 -0.06 1.76 20.73
C THR A 323 -1.23 0.79 20.84
N LEU A 324 -2.47 1.26 20.68
CA LEU A 324 -3.67 0.47 21.00
C LEU A 324 -3.67 -0.91 20.33
N TYR A 325 -3.19 -0.99 19.08
CA TYR A 325 -3.21 -2.20 18.26
C TYR A 325 -1.90 -3.01 18.30
N SER A 326 -0.97 -2.70 19.22
CA SER A 326 0.35 -3.33 19.23
C SER A 326 0.33 -4.84 19.49
N TYR A 327 -0.78 -5.38 19.97
CA TYR A 327 -0.99 -6.82 20.17
C TYR A 327 -1.03 -7.61 18.85
N TYR A 328 -1.13 -6.96 17.69
CA TYR A 328 -1.02 -7.60 16.38
C TYR A 328 0.43 -7.85 15.94
N HIS A 329 1.40 -7.07 16.43
CA HIS A 329 2.72 -6.95 15.78
C HIS A 329 3.56 -8.25 15.83
N ASP A 330 3.27 -9.14 16.78
CA ASP A 330 3.96 -10.44 16.93
C ASP A 330 3.24 -11.59 16.19
N ILE A 331 2.21 -11.29 15.39
CA ILE A 331 1.40 -12.29 14.70
C ILE A 331 1.90 -12.50 13.27
N ASP A 332 2.45 -13.70 13.04
CA ASP A 332 2.89 -14.20 11.74
C ASP A 332 2.17 -15.52 11.41
N PHE A 333 1.73 -15.66 10.16
CA PHE A 333 1.04 -16.83 9.61
C PHE A 333 -0.07 -17.40 10.51
N PRO A 334 -1.05 -16.59 10.98
CA PRO A 334 -2.05 -17.10 11.89
C PRO A 334 -3.07 -17.99 11.19
N ALA A 335 -3.58 -18.99 11.92
CA ALA A 335 -4.82 -19.67 11.57
C ALA A 335 -6.01 -18.93 12.20
N GLN A 336 -6.97 -18.50 11.38
CA GLN A 336 -8.16 -17.83 11.87
C GLN A 336 -9.29 -18.82 12.18
N VAL A 337 -9.92 -18.66 13.35
CA VAL A 337 -11.14 -19.38 13.75
C VAL A 337 -12.16 -18.38 14.27
N GLY A 338 -13.18 -18.05 13.46
CA GLY A 338 -14.11 -16.97 13.81
C GLY A 338 -13.35 -15.67 14.06
N ASN A 339 -13.49 -15.09 15.26
CA ASN A 339 -12.81 -13.86 15.64
C ASN A 339 -11.48 -14.08 16.40
N GLN A 340 -10.90 -15.27 16.28
CA GLN A 340 -9.66 -15.63 16.95
C GLN A 340 -8.54 -15.91 15.94
N LEU A 341 -7.33 -15.45 16.25
CA LEU A 341 -6.12 -15.76 15.49
C LEU A 341 -5.20 -16.66 16.32
N PHE A 342 -4.87 -17.83 15.79
CA PHE A 342 -3.96 -18.78 16.40
C PHE A 342 -2.58 -18.67 15.75
N PHE A 343 -1.54 -18.39 16.53
CA PHE A 343 -0.23 -18.04 15.99
C PHE A 343 0.92 -18.58 16.85
N SER A 344 2.11 -18.60 16.24
CA SER A 344 3.36 -18.94 16.89
C SER A 344 3.91 -17.71 17.62
N HIS A 345 3.90 -17.72 18.95
CA HIS A 345 4.38 -16.57 19.72
C HIS A 345 5.89 -16.61 19.90
N ILE A 346 6.62 -15.85 19.08
CA ILE A 346 8.09 -15.85 19.01
C ILE A 346 8.72 -15.51 20.37
N ALA A 347 8.15 -14.53 21.09
CA ALA A 347 8.64 -14.10 22.39
C ALA A 347 8.52 -15.16 23.50
N ASP A 348 7.64 -16.17 23.35
CA ASP A 348 7.51 -17.32 24.26
C ASP A 348 7.95 -18.63 23.57
N ASP A 349 9.10 -18.60 22.89
CA ASP A 349 9.75 -19.75 22.23
C ASP A 349 8.83 -20.46 21.22
N ASN A 350 8.08 -19.71 20.40
CA ASN A 350 7.20 -20.22 19.36
C ASN A 350 6.05 -21.10 19.90
N LYS A 351 5.62 -20.92 21.15
CA LYS A 351 4.44 -21.63 21.68
C LYS A 351 3.16 -21.16 21.00
N LEU A 352 2.17 -22.05 20.93
CA LEU A 352 0.87 -21.73 20.35
C LEU A 352 0.08 -20.77 21.25
N TYR A 353 -0.27 -19.61 20.69
CA TYR A 353 -1.12 -18.60 21.31
C TYR A 353 -2.37 -18.36 20.50
N VAL A 354 -3.37 -17.75 21.13
CA VAL A 354 -4.58 -17.24 20.51
C VAL A 354 -4.74 -15.76 20.87
N LEU A 355 -5.10 -14.94 19.87
CA LEU A 355 -5.58 -13.57 20.04
C LEU A 355 -7.11 -13.57 19.85
N ASP A 356 -7.84 -12.96 20.78
CA ASP A 356 -9.23 -12.56 20.58
C ASP A 356 -9.27 -11.16 19.96
N MET A 357 -9.74 -11.05 18.71
CA MET A 357 -9.68 -9.79 17.97
C MET A 357 -10.72 -8.75 18.42
N THR A 358 -11.71 -9.13 19.24
CA THR A 358 -12.69 -8.20 19.82
C THR A 358 -12.07 -7.48 21.01
N THR A 359 -11.33 -8.20 21.84
CA THR A 359 -10.80 -7.70 23.11
C THR A 359 -9.34 -7.27 23.04
N GLY A 360 -8.58 -7.76 22.04
CA GLY A 360 -7.14 -7.61 21.99
C GLY A 360 -6.39 -8.53 22.95
N GLU A 361 -7.09 -9.43 23.66
CA GLU A 361 -6.46 -10.31 24.65
C GLU A 361 -5.76 -11.50 23.98
N THR A 362 -4.52 -11.74 24.41
CA THR A 362 -3.74 -12.91 23.99
C THR A 362 -3.64 -13.94 25.11
N LYS A 363 -3.73 -15.22 24.75
CA LYS A 363 -3.65 -16.34 25.69
C LYS A 363 -2.85 -17.49 25.08
N ARG A 364 -2.02 -18.14 25.91
CA ARG A 364 -1.36 -19.40 25.52
C ARG A 364 -2.37 -20.55 25.44
N VAL A 365 -2.32 -21.29 24.34
CA VAL A 365 -3.16 -22.47 24.09
C VAL A 365 -2.47 -23.74 24.60
N THR A 366 -1.18 -23.91 24.31
CA THR A 366 -0.39 -25.07 24.77
C THR A 366 1.08 -24.68 25.00
N ASN A 367 1.83 -25.53 25.71
CA ASN A 367 3.28 -25.42 25.86
C ASN A 367 4.05 -26.01 24.67
N SER A 368 3.35 -26.58 23.69
CA SER A 368 3.95 -27.07 22.45
C SER A 368 4.36 -25.91 21.54
N ARG A 369 5.58 -25.99 21.00
CA ARG A 369 6.12 -25.06 20.01
C ARG A 369 5.46 -25.36 18.67
N ALA A 370 4.65 -24.45 18.15
CA ALA A 370 3.76 -24.68 17.02
C ALA A 370 4.12 -23.78 15.85
N GLN A 371 4.34 -24.38 14.68
CA GLN A 371 4.56 -23.65 13.42
C GLN A 371 3.68 -24.28 12.32
N TYR A 372 3.52 -23.58 11.20
CA TYR A 372 2.66 -24.01 10.08
C TYR A 372 1.24 -24.34 10.54
N ILE A 373 0.63 -23.41 11.27
CA ILE A 373 -0.65 -23.64 11.94
C ILE A 373 -1.77 -23.50 10.90
N VAL A 374 -2.66 -24.49 10.82
CA VAL A 374 -3.86 -24.43 9.97
C VAL A 374 -5.07 -24.92 10.75
N TYR A 375 -6.25 -24.40 10.41
CA TYR A 375 -7.50 -24.81 11.04
C TYR A 375 -8.41 -25.54 10.05
N SER A 376 -8.96 -26.68 10.46
CA SER A 376 -10.03 -27.38 9.73
C SER A 376 -10.76 -28.38 10.62
N ASP A 377 -12.04 -28.63 10.33
CA ASP A 377 -12.88 -29.60 11.04
C ASP A 377 -12.86 -29.48 12.59
N GLY A 378 -12.81 -28.24 13.10
CA GLY A 378 -12.77 -27.98 14.54
C GLY A 378 -11.42 -28.33 15.20
N TRP A 379 -10.36 -28.51 14.43
CA TRP A 379 -9.01 -28.81 14.90
C TRP A 379 -8.01 -27.80 14.35
N LEU A 380 -7.05 -27.42 15.19
CA LEU A 380 -5.81 -26.80 14.74
C LEU A 380 -4.81 -27.92 14.46
N TYR A 381 -4.17 -27.89 13.29
CA TYR A 381 -3.06 -28.75 12.89
C TYR A 381 -1.80 -27.91 12.82
N PHE A 382 -0.68 -28.44 13.31
CA PHE A 382 0.58 -27.73 13.32
C PHE A 382 1.78 -28.69 13.40
N SER A 383 2.94 -28.20 13.00
CA SER A 383 4.23 -28.84 13.22
C SER A 383 4.69 -28.61 14.66
N ASN A 384 4.77 -29.67 15.47
CA ASN A 384 5.14 -29.57 16.88
C ASN A 384 6.66 -29.67 17.08
N TYR A 385 7.32 -28.52 17.16
CA TYR A 385 8.77 -28.41 17.34
C TYR A 385 9.25 -28.78 18.74
N SER A 386 8.35 -28.95 19.73
CA SER A 386 8.70 -29.56 21.02
C SER A 386 8.89 -31.08 20.90
N ARG A 387 8.43 -31.67 19.80
CA ARG A 387 8.46 -33.12 19.56
C ARG A 387 9.14 -33.49 18.25
N GLY A 388 10.07 -32.68 17.74
CA GLY A 388 10.78 -32.98 16.49
C GLY A 388 9.98 -32.65 15.22
N ALA A 389 9.17 -31.58 15.28
CA ALA A 389 8.34 -31.06 14.19
C ALA A 389 7.26 -32.04 13.69
N TYR A 390 6.81 -32.95 14.56
CA TYR A 390 5.78 -33.93 14.21
C TYR A 390 4.40 -33.28 14.07
N LEU A 391 3.63 -33.75 13.10
CA LEU A 391 2.25 -33.33 12.86
C LEU A 391 1.41 -33.61 14.10
N THR A 392 0.84 -32.55 14.67
CA THR A 392 0.01 -32.58 15.86
C THR A 392 -1.29 -31.85 15.57
N LYS A 393 -2.39 -32.32 16.18
CA LYS A 393 -3.65 -31.57 16.22
C LYS A 393 -4.06 -31.24 17.65
N ILE A 394 -4.79 -30.16 17.84
CA ILE A 394 -5.32 -29.72 19.14
C ILE A 394 -6.67 -29.01 18.95
N ARG A 395 -7.55 -29.06 19.94
CA ARG A 395 -8.77 -28.23 19.92
C ARG A 395 -8.40 -26.75 20.14
N PRO A 396 -9.18 -25.81 19.58
CA PRO A 396 -8.94 -24.37 19.78
C PRO A 396 -8.90 -23.91 21.25
N ASP A 397 -9.58 -24.63 22.16
CA ASP A 397 -9.56 -24.36 23.60
C ASP A 397 -8.31 -24.91 24.32
N GLY A 398 -7.44 -25.64 23.60
CA GLY A 398 -6.24 -26.29 24.11
C GLY A 398 -6.45 -27.73 24.59
N SER A 399 -7.66 -28.30 24.47
CA SER A 399 -7.91 -29.69 24.83
C SER A 399 -7.45 -30.68 23.74
N ASP A 400 -7.35 -31.94 24.14
CA ASP A 400 -7.20 -33.08 23.22
C ASP A 400 -6.02 -32.99 22.23
N GLU A 401 -4.87 -32.49 22.69
CA GLU A 401 -3.65 -32.46 21.88
C GLU A 401 -3.19 -33.89 21.51
N GLN A 402 -3.15 -34.19 20.21
CA GLN A 402 -2.90 -35.52 19.65
C GLN A 402 -1.81 -35.48 18.58
N LEU A 403 -0.86 -36.40 18.71
CA LEU A 403 0.18 -36.65 17.73
C LEU A 403 -0.38 -37.49 16.57
N LEU A 404 -0.21 -37.04 15.32
CA LEU A 404 -0.72 -37.72 14.13
C LEU A 404 0.36 -38.50 13.37
N ASN A 405 1.62 -38.06 13.42
CA ASN A 405 2.75 -38.78 12.86
C ASN A 405 4.02 -38.66 13.74
N ARG A 406 5.13 -39.24 13.28
CA ARG A 406 6.47 -39.11 13.90
C ARG A 406 7.53 -38.76 12.86
N GLU A 407 7.17 -37.87 11.94
CA GLU A 407 8.02 -37.41 10.84
C GLU A 407 8.11 -35.88 10.91
N ASP A 408 9.28 -35.32 10.60
CA ASP A 408 9.46 -33.87 10.46
C ASP A 408 8.47 -33.36 9.40
N THR A 409 7.53 -32.51 9.80
CA THR A 409 6.40 -32.08 8.98
C THR A 409 6.46 -30.57 8.78
N LYS A 410 6.30 -30.10 7.54
CA LYS A 410 6.33 -28.67 7.15
C LYS A 410 5.27 -28.35 6.11
N ASP A 411 5.09 -27.06 5.84
CA ASP A 411 4.29 -26.53 4.72
C ASP A 411 2.84 -27.05 4.74
N LEU A 412 2.21 -27.01 5.91
CA LEU A 412 0.81 -27.42 6.08
C LEU A 412 -0.12 -26.46 5.33
N PHE A 413 -1.08 -27.01 4.58
CA PHE A 413 -2.21 -26.27 4.04
C PHE A 413 -3.44 -27.17 3.87
N VAL A 414 -4.63 -26.59 3.88
CA VAL A 414 -5.90 -27.31 3.74
C VAL A 414 -6.52 -26.98 2.39
N GLN A 415 -6.90 -28.00 1.64
CA GLN A 415 -7.60 -27.84 0.36
C GLN A 415 -8.52 -29.04 0.10
N ASP A 416 -9.74 -28.78 -0.38
CA ASP A 416 -10.69 -29.81 -0.84
C ASP A 416 -10.97 -30.94 0.19
N GLY A 417 -10.97 -30.60 1.49
CA GLY A 417 -11.18 -31.56 2.58
C GLY A 417 -9.95 -32.42 2.94
N TYR A 418 -8.76 -32.05 2.44
CA TYR A 418 -7.51 -32.70 2.78
C TYR A 418 -6.54 -31.73 3.44
N LEU A 419 -5.78 -32.23 4.41
CA LEU A 419 -4.59 -31.58 4.92
C LEU A 419 -3.39 -32.08 4.11
N TYR A 420 -2.72 -31.15 3.45
CA TYR A 420 -1.47 -31.38 2.74
C TYR A 420 -0.30 -30.94 3.62
N PHE A 421 0.81 -31.67 3.53
CA PHE A 421 2.03 -31.38 4.27
C PHE A 421 3.24 -32.06 3.63
N THR A 422 4.43 -31.58 3.94
CA THR A 422 5.70 -32.11 3.42
C THR A 422 6.47 -32.79 4.55
N THR A 423 6.90 -34.03 4.31
CA THR A 423 7.94 -34.70 5.11
C THR A 423 9.20 -34.88 4.25
N ASP A 424 9.74 -36.08 4.08
CA ASP A 424 10.73 -36.36 3.02
C ASP A 424 10.12 -36.26 1.59
N GLU A 425 8.79 -36.39 1.49
CA GLU A 425 7.99 -36.25 0.27
C GLU A 425 6.65 -35.55 0.60
N PRO A 426 5.97 -34.95 -0.39
CA PRO A 426 4.63 -34.40 -0.21
C PRO A 426 3.61 -35.48 0.15
N LYS A 427 2.83 -35.25 1.20
CA LYS A 427 1.79 -36.15 1.71
C LYS A 427 0.47 -35.41 1.87
N LYS A 428 -0.62 -36.17 1.97
CA LYS A 428 -1.93 -35.64 2.34
C LYS A 428 -2.71 -36.62 3.21
N MET A 429 -3.58 -36.10 4.06
CA MET A 429 -4.54 -36.88 4.85
C MET A 429 -5.94 -36.30 4.70
N ALA A 430 -6.97 -37.16 4.69
CA ALA A 430 -8.36 -36.72 4.74
C ALA A 430 -8.65 -36.12 6.12
N LEU A 431 -9.43 -35.03 6.13
CA LEU A 431 -9.83 -34.31 7.33
C LEU A 431 -11.21 -34.73 7.82
#